data_AF-A0A813GHQ2-F1
#
_entry.id   AF-A0A813GHQ2-F1
#
_cell.length_a   1.000
_cell.length_b   1.000
_cell.length_c   1.000
_cell.angle_alpha   90.00
_cell.angle_beta   90.00
_cell.angle_gamma   90.00
#
_symmetry.space_group_name_H-M   'P 1'
#
loop_
_entity.id
_entity.type
_entity.pdbx_description
1 polymer ?
#
loop_
_entity_poly.entity_id
_entity_poly.type
_entity_poly.pdbx_seq_one_letter_code
_entity_poly.pdbx_strand_id
1 'polypeptide(L)'
;MLKGVREGYRIEEWNSSCPPDKVVKAWDRLLFVNDQSGNLGKLVQMMQVQGMLKLTFQRPTELKVQLQNEGGIMSIGLSFYAGAAGLVIAEVKDGLLKKWCQENKVHIKASDRIRTVNGLEGSPDELLRELQTSTTLELDILMWQ
;
A
#
# COMPACT_ATOMS: atom_id res chain seq x y z
N MET A 1 -4.04 6.94 -3.43
CA MET A 1 -2.93 6.09 -3.93
C MET A 1 -3.20 5.76 -5.37
N LEU A 2 -2.15 5.66 -6.19
CA LEU A 2 -2.28 5.32 -7.59
C LEU A 2 -2.47 3.80 -7.75
N LYS A 3 -3.38 3.38 -8.63
CA LYS A 3 -3.51 1.97 -9.03
C LYS A 3 -2.51 1.59 -10.14
N GLY A 4 -1.99 2.59 -10.83
CA GLY A 4 -1.08 2.43 -11.96
C GLY A 4 -1.00 3.73 -12.76
N VAL A 5 -0.17 3.71 -13.78
CA VAL A 5 -0.06 4.78 -14.78
C VAL A 5 -0.74 4.29 -16.05
N ARG A 6 -1.56 5.15 -16.66
CA ARG A 6 -2.25 4.83 -17.91
C ARG A 6 -1.38 5.23 -19.11
N GLU A 7 -1.32 4.36 -20.11
CA GLU A 7 -0.64 4.60 -21.39
C GLU A 7 -1.32 5.72 -22.19
N GLY A 8 -0.52 6.52 -22.88
CA GLY A 8 -0.97 7.64 -23.71
C GLY A 8 -1.32 8.91 -22.93
N TYR A 9 -0.93 9.01 -21.65
CA TYR A 9 -1.18 10.18 -20.79
C TYR A 9 0.11 10.79 -20.25
N ARG A 10 0.02 12.05 -19.80
CA ARG A 10 1.17 12.88 -19.39
C ARG A 10 2.09 12.26 -18.33
N ILE A 11 1.57 11.40 -17.44
CA ILE A 11 2.40 10.74 -16.41
C ILE A 11 3.29 9.66 -17.04
N GLU A 12 2.83 8.96 -18.06
CA GLU A 12 3.68 8.02 -18.80
C GLU A 12 4.77 8.77 -19.59
N GLU A 13 4.41 9.85 -20.29
CA GLU A 13 5.37 10.71 -21.00
C GLU A 13 6.47 11.23 -20.06
N TRP A 14 6.07 11.65 -18.85
CA TRP A 14 7.00 12.03 -17.79
C TRP A 14 7.90 10.86 -17.38
N ASN A 15 7.31 9.69 -17.09
CA ASN A 15 8.04 8.51 -16.66
C ASN A 15 9.10 8.07 -17.67
N SER A 16 8.83 8.20 -18.96
CA SER A 16 9.75 7.82 -20.05
C SER A 16 10.98 8.73 -20.19
N SER A 17 10.95 9.92 -19.60
CA SER A 17 12.02 10.93 -19.75
C SER A 17 12.66 11.36 -18.43
N CYS A 18 12.03 11.06 -17.29
CA CYS A 18 12.54 11.43 -15.98
C CYS A 18 13.58 10.44 -15.44
N PRO A 19 14.43 10.86 -14.48
CA PRO A 19 15.32 9.97 -13.74
C PRO A 19 14.57 8.80 -13.04
N PRO A 20 15.21 7.63 -12.85
CA PRO A 20 14.58 6.44 -12.26
C PRO A 20 13.92 6.65 -10.88
N ASP A 21 14.48 7.56 -10.07
CA ASP A 21 13.96 7.94 -8.75
C ASP A 21 12.70 8.83 -8.82
N LYS A 22 12.39 9.40 -9.99
CA LYS A 22 11.22 10.26 -10.24
C LYS A 22 10.10 9.60 -11.03
N VAL A 23 10.31 8.37 -11.50
CA VAL A 23 9.28 7.57 -12.17
C VAL A 23 8.13 7.35 -11.21
N VAL A 24 6.91 7.69 -11.60
CA VAL A 24 5.68 7.44 -10.86
C VAL A 24 5.22 6.00 -11.10
N LYS A 25 4.93 5.26 -10.03
CA LYS A 25 4.56 3.84 -10.07
C LYS A 25 3.21 3.58 -9.41
N ALA A 26 2.70 2.37 -9.61
CA ALA A 26 1.59 1.88 -8.79
C ALA A 26 1.94 2.01 -7.30
N TRP A 27 0.92 2.23 -6.47
CA TRP A 27 1.04 2.42 -5.02
C TRP A 27 1.68 3.72 -4.56
N ASP A 28 2.27 4.51 -5.45
CA ASP A 28 2.69 5.87 -5.09
C ASP A 28 1.47 6.69 -4.60
N ARG A 29 1.69 7.45 -3.54
CA ARG A 29 0.68 8.30 -2.90
C ARG A 29 0.95 9.74 -3.26
N LEU A 30 0.04 10.38 -3.99
CA LEU A 30 0.09 11.82 -4.23
C LEU A 30 -0.06 12.56 -2.89
N LEU A 31 0.95 13.35 -2.53
CA LEU A 31 0.95 14.16 -1.30
C LEU A 31 0.66 15.63 -1.60
N PHE A 32 1.27 16.17 -2.65
CA PHE A 32 1.19 17.59 -2.98
C PHE A 32 0.95 17.81 -4.46
N VAL A 33 0.16 18.85 -4.76
CA VAL A 33 0.01 19.45 -6.08
C VAL A 33 0.42 20.91 -5.94
N ASN A 34 1.49 21.32 -6.64
CA ASN A 34 2.06 22.67 -6.56
C ASN A 34 2.27 23.13 -5.12
N ASP A 35 2.95 22.29 -4.34
CA ASP A 35 3.30 22.50 -2.93
C ASP A 35 2.08 22.62 -1.98
N GLN A 36 0.87 22.36 -2.46
CA GLN A 36 -0.34 22.30 -1.64
C GLN A 36 -0.76 20.86 -1.36
N SER A 37 -1.10 20.58 -0.10
CA SER A 37 -1.72 19.34 0.35
C SER A 37 -3.22 19.51 0.64
N GLY A 38 -3.90 18.38 0.79
CA GLY A 38 -5.30 18.35 1.17
C GLY A 38 -5.93 17.00 0.85
N ASN A 39 -7.26 16.94 0.99
CA ASN A 39 -8.01 15.77 0.53
C ASN A 39 -7.90 15.64 -1.01
N LEU A 40 -8.20 14.44 -1.51
CA LEU A 40 -8.05 14.13 -2.93
C LEU A 40 -8.90 15.04 -3.82
N GLY A 41 -10.09 15.44 -3.38
CA GLY A 41 -10.97 16.33 -4.15
C GLY A 41 -10.33 17.70 -4.41
N LYS A 42 -9.75 18.31 -3.36
CA LYS A 42 -9.01 19.58 -3.46
C LYS A 42 -7.82 19.46 -4.40
N LEU A 43 -7.03 18.38 -4.27
CA LEU A 43 -5.86 18.15 -5.13
C LEU A 43 -6.27 17.95 -6.60
N VAL A 44 -7.33 17.20 -6.86
CA VAL A 44 -7.87 17.00 -8.22
C VAL A 44 -8.35 18.31 -8.83
N GLN A 45 -9.06 19.14 -8.07
CA GLN A 45 -9.50 20.44 -8.54
C GLN A 45 -8.32 21.34 -8.94
N MET A 46 -7.22 21.34 -8.16
CA MET A 46 -6.00 22.08 -8.51
C MET A 46 -5.37 21.58 -9.81
N MET A 47 -5.33 20.26 -10.01
CA MET A 47 -4.79 19.65 -11.23
C MET A 47 -5.59 20.01 -12.49
N GLN A 48 -6.87 20.36 -12.36
CA GLN A 48 -7.73 20.72 -13.49
C GLN A 48 -7.60 22.18 -13.92
N VAL A 49 -7.23 23.08 -13.01
CA VAL A 49 -7.25 24.54 -13.26
C VAL A 49 -5.86 25.05 -13.67
N GLN A 50 -4.79 24.36 -13.28
CA GLN A 50 -3.42 24.85 -13.46
C GLN A 50 -2.75 24.23 -14.70
N GLY A 51 -2.13 25.07 -15.52
CA GLY A 51 -1.46 24.64 -16.75
C GLY A 51 -0.13 23.90 -16.53
N MET A 52 0.53 24.10 -15.38
CA MET A 52 1.77 23.43 -15.01
C MET A 52 1.62 22.80 -13.62
N LEU A 53 1.97 21.52 -13.50
CA LEU A 53 1.80 20.74 -12.28
C LEU A 53 3.16 20.22 -11.77
N LYS A 54 3.49 20.59 -10.55
CA LYS A 54 4.52 19.96 -9.72
C LYS A 54 3.82 18.98 -8.79
N LEU A 55 3.97 17.70 -9.07
CA LEU A 55 3.37 16.63 -8.26
C LEU A 55 4.44 16.04 -7.35
N THR A 56 4.11 15.87 -6.08
CA THR A 56 4.98 15.18 -5.12
C THR A 56 4.32 13.89 -4.68
N PHE A 57 5.03 12.78 -4.84
CA PHE A 57 4.57 11.45 -4.48
C PHE A 57 5.38 10.87 -3.33
N GLN A 58 4.73 10.03 -2.53
CA GLN A 58 5.37 9.17 -1.55
C GLN A 58 5.28 7.72 -2.02
N ARG A 59 6.45 7.10 -2.20
CA ARG A 59 6.57 5.68 -2.50
C ARG A 59 6.48 4.85 -1.23
N PRO A 60 5.66 3.78 -1.16
CA PRO A 60 5.72 2.87 -0.04
C PRO A 60 7.04 2.09 -0.03
N THR A 61 7.45 1.69 1.17
CA THR A 61 8.44 0.63 1.34
C THR A 61 7.74 -0.72 1.26
N GLU A 62 8.29 -1.65 0.50
CA GLU A 62 7.80 -3.04 0.43
C GLU A 62 8.47 -3.88 1.50
N LEU A 63 7.69 -4.64 2.24
CA LEU A 63 8.15 -5.52 3.31
C LEU A 63 7.58 -6.91 3.10
N LYS A 64 8.46 -7.92 3.12
CA LYS A 64 8.08 -9.33 3.13
C LYS A 64 8.03 -9.87 4.54
N VAL A 65 6.92 -10.49 4.91
CA VAL A 65 6.70 -11.10 6.23
C VAL A 65 6.36 -12.58 6.05
N GLN A 66 7.00 -13.44 6.82
CA GLN A 66 6.69 -14.88 6.84
C GLN A 66 6.21 -15.30 8.23
N LEU A 67 5.03 -15.89 8.31
CA LEU A 67 4.39 -16.32 9.57
C LEU A 67 3.91 -17.78 9.48
N GLN A 68 3.95 -18.48 10.61
CA GLN A 68 3.26 -19.76 10.80
C GLN A 68 1.94 -19.52 11.54
N ASN A 69 0.84 -19.71 10.83
CA ASN A 69 -0.54 -19.38 11.20
C ASN A 69 -1.32 -20.64 11.66
N GLU A 70 -0.79 -21.35 12.66
CA GLU A 70 -1.41 -22.58 13.17
C GLU A 70 -2.74 -22.32 13.90
N GLY A 71 -2.99 -21.09 14.35
CA GLY A 71 -4.21 -20.67 15.07
C GLY A 71 -5.23 -19.89 14.23
N GLY A 72 -5.04 -19.81 12.91
CA GLY A 72 -5.88 -19.02 12.01
C GLY A 72 -5.77 -17.50 12.23
N ILE A 73 -6.57 -16.73 11.49
CA ILE A 73 -6.40 -15.26 11.37
C ILE A 73 -6.35 -14.48 12.69
N MET A 74 -7.05 -14.96 13.72
CA MET A 74 -7.05 -14.34 15.05
C MET A 74 -5.67 -14.40 15.71
N SER A 75 -4.88 -15.45 15.42
CA SER A 75 -3.52 -15.61 15.94
C SER A 75 -2.52 -14.63 15.33
N ILE A 76 -2.81 -14.09 14.14
CA ILE A 76 -1.95 -13.12 13.45
C ILE A 76 -1.93 -11.79 14.23
N GLY A 77 -3.04 -11.42 14.88
CA GLY A 77 -3.18 -10.16 15.60
C GLY A 77 -3.43 -8.97 14.66
N LEU A 78 -4.28 -9.13 13.65
CA LEU A 78 -4.62 -8.07 12.70
C LEU A 78 -6.12 -7.80 12.67
N SER A 79 -6.48 -6.53 12.52
CA SER A 79 -7.77 -6.14 11.97
C SER A 79 -7.56 -5.34 10.69
N PHE A 80 -8.49 -5.48 9.74
CA PHE A 80 -8.38 -4.86 8.43
C PHE A 80 -9.76 -4.44 7.92
N TYR A 81 -9.76 -3.53 6.96
CA TYR A 81 -10.93 -3.21 6.15
C TYR A 81 -10.60 -3.32 4.66
N ALA A 82 -11.63 -3.59 3.87
CA ALA A 82 -11.53 -3.65 2.42
C ALA A 82 -11.14 -2.26 1.87
N GLY A 83 -9.97 -2.20 1.23
CA GLY A 83 -9.52 -1.02 0.50
C GLY A 83 -9.82 -1.14 -0.99
N ALA A 84 -9.73 -0.01 -1.70
CA ALA A 84 -9.85 0.01 -3.17
C ALA A 84 -8.74 -0.77 -3.91
N ALA A 85 -7.69 -1.20 -3.20
CA ALA A 85 -6.53 -1.90 -3.71
C ALA A 85 -5.86 -2.64 -2.52
N GLY A 86 -6.29 -3.87 -2.26
CA GLY A 86 -5.83 -4.72 -1.16
C GLY A 86 -6.52 -4.51 0.20
N LEU A 87 -6.05 -5.24 1.20
CA LEU A 87 -6.49 -5.13 2.59
C LEU A 87 -5.73 -4.00 3.30
N VAL A 88 -6.46 -3.09 3.93
CA VAL A 88 -5.85 -2.02 4.73
C VAL A 88 -5.83 -2.43 6.19
N ILE A 89 -4.67 -2.37 6.81
CA ILE A 89 -4.51 -2.66 8.23
C ILE A 89 -5.21 -1.55 9.02
N ALA A 90 -6.23 -1.93 9.79
CA ALA A 90 -6.93 -1.02 10.68
C ALA A 90 -6.21 -0.91 12.02
N GLU A 91 -5.71 -2.05 12.53
CA GLU A 91 -5.03 -2.14 13.81
C GLU A 91 -4.10 -3.36 13.82
N VAL A 92 -2.95 -3.21 14.46
CA VAL A 92 -2.06 -4.32 14.82
C VAL A 92 -2.24 -4.62 16.31
N LYS A 93 -2.82 -5.79 16.59
CA LYS A 93 -3.09 -6.30 17.94
C LYS A 93 -1.99 -7.24 18.40
N ASP A 94 -2.09 -7.73 19.62
CA ASP A 94 -1.23 -8.81 20.10
C ASP A 94 -1.45 -10.07 19.25
N GLY A 95 -0.35 -10.67 18.80
CA GLY A 95 -0.36 -11.81 17.89
C GLY A 95 0.99 -12.03 17.21
N LEU A 96 1.02 -12.95 16.25
CA LEU A 96 2.22 -13.35 15.52
C LEU A 96 2.88 -12.17 14.80
N LEU A 97 2.10 -11.30 14.16
CA LEU A 97 2.67 -10.18 13.42
C LEU A 97 3.40 -9.20 14.35
N LYS A 98 2.82 -8.89 15.51
CA LYS A 98 3.45 -7.99 16.48
C LYS A 98 4.77 -8.56 17.02
N LYS A 99 4.81 -9.86 17.31
CA LYS A 99 6.04 -10.57 17.71
C LYS A 99 7.10 -10.51 16.61
N TRP A 100 6.70 -10.84 15.38
CA TRP A 100 7.58 -10.78 14.21
C TRP A 100 8.16 -9.37 14.00
N CYS A 101 7.33 -8.32 14.13
CA CYS A 101 7.75 -6.93 14.05
C CYS A 101 8.81 -6.57 15.10
N GLN A 102 8.64 -7.04 16.34
CA GLN A 102 9.59 -6.81 17.43
C GLN A 102 10.95 -7.46 17.15
N GLU A 103 10.94 -8.72 16.70
CA GLU A 103 12.16 -9.48 16.37
C GLU A 103 12.92 -8.86 15.20
N ASN A 104 12.20 -8.39 14.18
CA ASN A 104 12.79 -7.81 12.96
C ASN A 104 13.01 -6.30 13.05
N LYS A 105 12.64 -5.67 14.18
CA LYS A 105 12.75 -4.21 14.41
C LYS A 105 12.02 -3.38 13.35
N VAL A 106 10.86 -3.85 12.90
CA VAL A 106 10.00 -3.16 11.92
C VAL A 106 8.72 -2.68 12.60
N HIS A 107 8.17 -1.57 12.14
CA HIS A 107 6.94 -1.00 12.66
C HIS A 107 5.84 -0.96 11.59
N ILE A 108 5.04 -2.02 11.55
CA ILE A 108 3.79 -2.06 10.78
C ILE A 108 2.70 -1.36 11.60
N LYS A 109 1.95 -0.45 10.97
CA LYS A 109 0.95 0.39 11.61
C LYS A 109 -0.38 0.42 10.85
N ALA A 110 -1.37 1.04 11.47
CA ALA A 110 -2.64 1.33 10.79
C ALA A 110 -2.40 2.13 9.50
N SER A 111 -3.21 1.85 8.47
CA SER A 111 -3.11 2.38 7.10
C SER A 111 -2.02 1.78 6.21
N ASP A 112 -1.13 0.92 6.74
CA ASP A 112 -0.32 0.04 5.91
C ASP A 112 -1.22 -0.99 5.22
N ARG A 113 -0.71 -1.64 4.17
CA ARG A 113 -1.54 -2.49 3.32
C ARG A 113 -0.90 -3.83 3.03
N ILE A 114 -1.70 -4.88 3.12
CA ILE A 114 -1.34 -6.19 2.60
C ILE A 114 -1.69 -6.19 1.11
N ARG A 115 -0.64 -6.23 0.27
CA ARG A 115 -0.76 -6.25 -1.18
C ARG A 115 -1.02 -7.68 -1.67
N THR A 116 -0.26 -8.64 -1.16
CA THR A 116 -0.38 -10.04 -1.52
C THR A 116 -0.34 -10.93 -0.27
N VAL A 117 -0.95 -12.11 -0.39
CA VAL A 117 -0.89 -13.18 0.61
C VAL A 117 -0.53 -14.46 -0.13
N ASN A 118 0.60 -15.08 0.20
CA ASN A 118 1.13 -16.26 -0.52
C ASN A 118 1.28 -16.03 -2.04
N GLY A 119 1.62 -14.79 -2.43
CA GLY A 119 1.71 -14.37 -3.83
C GLY A 119 0.35 -14.12 -4.51
N LEU A 120 -0.78 -14.40 -3.85
CA LEU A 120 -2.10 -14.04 -4.34
C LEU A 120 -2.28 -12.53 -4.27
N GLU A 121 -2.52 -11.90 -5.41
CA GLU A 121 -2.99 -10.51 -5.53
C GLU A 121 -4.44 -10.54 -6.01
N GLY A 122 -5.35 -9.86 -5.32
CA GLY A 122 -6.78 -9.98 -5.62
C GLY A 122 -7.67 -9.03 -4.84
N SER A 123 -8.96 -9.35 -4.86
CA SER A 123 -9.98 -8.66 -4.07
C SER A 123 -9.71 -8.82 -2.57
N PRO A 124 -10.18 -7.87 -1.73
CA PRO A 124 -10.09 -8.00 -0.28
C PRO A 124 -10.63 -9.33 0.26
N ASP A 125 -11.70 -9.87 -0.34
CA ASP A 125 -12.32 -11.13 0.09
C ASP A 125 -11.44 -12.34 -0.24
N GLU A 126 -10.78 -12.35 -1.40
CA GLU A 126 -9.83 -13.40 -1.78
C GLU A 126 -8.60 -13.40 -0.86
N LEU A 127 -8.03 -12.21 -0.60
CA LEU A 127 -6.91 -12.07 0.32
C LEU A 127 -7.29 -12.47 1.76
N LEU A 128 -8.49 -12.10 2.20
CA LEU A 128 -9.01 -12.45 3.52
C LEU A 128 -9.19 -13.96 3.65
N ARG A 129 -9.74 -14.60 2.62
CA ARG A 129 -9.93 -16.05 2.59
C ARG A 129 -8.58 -16.76 2.72
N GLU A 130 -7.58 -16.32 1.95
CA GLU A 130 -6.23 -16.89 1.99
C GLU A 130 -5.60 -16.77 3.39
N LEU A 131 -5.72 -15.60 4.04
CA LEU A 131 -5.27 -15.39 5.43
C LEU A 131 -5.96 -16.32 6.45
N GLN A 132 -7.20 -16.73 6.18
CA GLN A 132 -7.99 -17.59 7.06
C GLN A 132 -7.69 -19.08 6.86
N THR A 133 -7.40 -19.50 5.64
CA THR A 133 -7.28 -20.92 5.29
C THR A 133 -5.85 -21.44 5.32
N SER A 134 -4.86 -20.56 5.19
CA SER A 134 -3.46 -20.98 5.05
C SER A 134 -2.72 -21.00 6.39
N THR A 135 -2.00 -22.10 6.62
CA THR A 135 -1.19 -22.33 7.83
C THR A 135 0.20 -21.71 7.73
N THR A 136 0.70 -21.43 6.52
CA THR A 136 1.90 -20.64 6.28
C THR A 136 1.52 -19.42 5.46
N LEU A 137 2.03 -18.25 5.85
CA LEU A 137 1.70 -16.97 5.23
C LEU A 137 2.97 -16.24 4.82
N GLU A 138 3.10 -15.92 3.54
CA GLU A 138 4.00 -14.89 3.00
C GLU A 138 3.17 -13.64 2.68
N LEU A 139 3.40 -12.55 3.42
CA LEU A 139 2.71 -11.28 3.23
C LEU A 139 3.65 -10.27 2.56
N ASP A 140 3.20 -9.67 1.46
CA ASP A 140 3.82 -8.44 0.96
C ASP A 140 3.06 -7.24 1.52
N ILE A 141 3.72 -6.45 2.36
CA ILE A 141 3.14 -5.29 3.03
C ILE A 141 3.74 -4.01 2.46
N LEU A 142 2.87 -3.06 2.11
CA LEU A 142 3.22 -1.70 1.70
C LEU A 142 3.12 -0.77 2.91
N MET A 143 4.25 -0.13 3.25
CA MET A 143 4.36 0.78 4.38
C MET A 143 4.63 2.21 3.93
N TRP A 144 3.85 3.16 4.46
CA TRP A 144 4.09 4.61 4.24
C TRP A 144 4.57 5.23 5.56
N GLN A 145 5.78 5.79 5.55
CA GLN A 145 6.36 6.43 6.73
C GLN A 145 5.69 7.78 7.01
#